data_AF-A0A7N5KP14-F1
#
_entry.id   AF-A0A7N5KP14-F1
#
_cell.length_a   1.000
_cell.length_b   1.000
_cell.length_c   1.000
_cell.angle_alpha   90.00
_cell.angle_beta   90.00
_cell.angle_gamma   90.00
#
_symmetry.space_group_name_H-M   'P 1'
#
loop_
_entity.id
_entity.type
_entity.pdbx_description
1 polymer ?
#
loop_
_entity_poly.entity_id
_entity_poly.type
_entity_poly.pdbx_seq_one_letter_code
_entity_poly.pdbx_strand_id
1 'polypeptide(L)'
;MDLDVVNMFVIAGGTLAIPILAFVASFLLWPSALIKIYYWYWRRTLGMQVRYVYHEDYQFCYSFRGRPGHKPSILMLHGFSAHKDMWLSVVKFLPKNLHLVCVDMPGHEGTTRSSLDDLSIDGQVKRIHQFVECLKLNKKPFHLIGTSMGGHVAGVYAAYYPSDVCSLCLVCPAGLQYSTDNQFVQRLKELQDSAAVEKIPLIPSTPEEMSEMLQLCSYVRFKVPQQILQGLVDVRIPHNNFYRKLFLEIVSEKSRYSLHQNMDKIKVPTQIIWGKQDQMWSALEKMPAPATTYERIVYKNPSEHHYMKVCLEFQDRGVGLNAAQFKQLLISALKDLFGEVDAALPLDILTYEEKTLSAILRICSSGLVKLWSSLTLLGSYKGKKCAFRVIQVSPFLLALSGNSRELVLD
;
A
#
# COMPACT_ATOMS: atom_id res chain seq x y z
N MET A 1 -42.40 -17.96 -32.53
CA MET A 1 -41.34 -17.84 -31.52
C MET A 1 -41.84 -18.60 -30.31
N ASP A 2 -41.27 -19.79 -30.06
CA ASP A 2 -41.84 -20.75 -29.11
C ASP A 2 -41.94 -20.17 -27.70
N LEU A 3 -43.06 -20.46 -27.04
CA LEU A 3 -43.36 -20.03 -25.67
C LEU A 3 -42.24 -20.39 -24.69
N ASP A 4 -41.51 -21.48 -24.97
CA ASP A 4 -40.35 -21.95 -24.21
C ASP A 4 -39.13 -21.03 -24.31
N VAL A 5 -38.90 -20.41 -25.47
CA VAL A 5 -37.80 -19.45 -25.66
C VAL A 5 -38.10 -18.17 -24.89
N VAL A 6 -39.35 -17.70 -24.89
CA VAL A 6 -39.78 -16.52 -24.11
C VAL A 6 -39.65 -16.80 -22.61
N ASN A 7 -40.11 -17.96 -22.13
CA ASN A 7 -39.97 -18.36 -20.73
C ASN A 7 -38.50 -18.50 -20.32
N MET A 8 -37.65 -19.05 -21.19
CA MET A 8 -36.21 -19.14 -20.92
C MET A 8 -35.55 -17.76 -20.82
N PHE A 9 -35.91 -16.79 -21.67
CA PHE A 9 -35.42 -15.40 -21.56
C PHE A 9 -35.98 -14.67 -20.34
N VAL A 10 -37.22 -14.93 -19.94
CA VAL A 10 -37.81 -14.35 -18.72
C VAL A 10 -37.15 -14.93 -17.47
N ILE A 11 -36.83 -16.22 -17.45
CA ILE A 11 -36.12 -16.88 -16.35
C ILE A 11 -34.65 -16.44 -16.31
N ALA A 12 -33.94 -16.43 -17.45
CA ALA A 12 -32.56 -15.94 -17.55
C ALA A 12 -32.46 -14.44 -17.23
N GLY A 13 -33.43 -13.65 -17.71
CA GLY A 13 -33.57 -12.24 -17.39
C GLY A 13 -33.87 -12.02 -15.92
N GLY A 14 -34.79 -12.76 -15.31
CA GLY A 14 -35.10 -12.68 -13.88
C GLY A 14 -33.93 -13.08 -12.99
N THR A 15 -33.24 -14.18 -13.33
CA THR A 15 -32.10 -14.71 -12.55
C THR A 15 -30.86 -13.83 -12.60
N LEU A 16 -30.65 -13.02 -13.64
CA LEU A 16 -29.51 -12.10 -13.74
C LEU A 16 -29.90 -10.64 -13.46
N ALA A 17 -31.00 -10.15 -14.04
CA ALA A 17 -31.41 -8.76 -13.89
C ALA A 17 -31.88 -8.44 -12.47
N ILE A 18 -32.58 -9.35 -11.77
CA ILE A 18 -33.04 -9.07 -10.40
C ILE A 18 -31.84 -8.92 -9.44
N PRO A 19 -30.85 -9.83 -9.41
CA PRO A 19 -29.66 -9.63 -8.57
C PRO A 19 -28.84 -8.41 -8.97
N ILE A 20 -28.72 -8.10 -10.26
CA ILE A 20 -28.01 -6.91 -10.73
C ILE A 20 -28.74 -5.64 -10.28
N LEU A 21 -30.06 -5.55 -10.48
CA LEU A 21 -30.86 -4.42 -10.03
C LEU A 21 -30.86 -4.28 -8.52
N ALA A 22 -30.94 -5.39 -7.78
CA ALA A 22 -30.82 -5.39 -6.33
C ALA A 22 -29.43 -4.91 -5.87
N PHE A 23 -28.35 -5.33 -6.56
CA PHE A 23 -27.00 -4.86 -6.28
C PHE A 23 -26.85 -3.36 -6.59
N VAL A 24 -27.33 -2.90 -7.75
CA VAL A 24 -27.30 -1.49 -8.14
C VAL A 24 -28.11 -0.65 -7.17
N ALA A 25 -29.32 -1.07 -6.80
CA ALA A 25 -30.14 -0.40 -5.80
C ALA A 25 -29.45 -0.36 -4.44
N SER A 26 -28.85 -1.47 -3.99
CA SER A 26 -28.08 -1.51 -2.73
C SER A 26 -26.85 -0.62 -2.77
N PHE A 27 -26.17 -0.54 -3.91
CA PHE A 27 -25.01 0.32 -4.12
C PHE A 27 -25.37 1.81 -4.09
N LEU A 28 -26.52 2.18 -4.64
CA LEU A 28 -27.00 3.56 -4.66
C LEU A 28 -27.65 3.98 -3.34
N LEU A 29 -28.42 3.10 -2.69
CA LEU A 29 -29.25 3.44 -1.53
C LEU A 29 -28.60 3.07 -0.19
N TRP A 30 -27.78 2.01 -0.14
CA TRP A 30 -27.18 1.49 1.10
C TRP A 30 -25.68 1.15 0.93
N PRO A 31 -24.85 2.09 0.49
CA PRO A 31 -23.42 1.82 0.25
C PRO A 31 -22.70 1.34 1.52
N SER A 32 -23.08 1.82 2.71
CA SER A 32 -22.54 1.37 3.99
C SER A 32 -22.79 -0.13 4.29
N ALA A 33 -23.92 -0.68 3.83
CA ALA A 33 -24.21 -2.10 3.98
C ALA A 33 -23.26 -2.95 3.12
N LEU A 34 -22.93 -2.48 1.91
CA LEU A 34 -21.95 -3.16 1.05
C LEU A 34 -20.55 -3.16 1.67
N ILE A 35 -20.13 -2.07 2.33
CA ILE A 35 -18.86 -2.03 3.07
C ILE A 35 -18.84 -3.08 4.19
N LYS A 36 -19.94 -3.20 4.96
CA LYS A 36 -20.05 -4.21 6.04
C LYS A 36 -20.03 -5.64 5.48
N ILE A 37 -20.74 -5.89 4.38
CA ILE A 37 -20.76 -7.18 3.68
C ILE A 37 -19.36 -7.52 3.14
N TYR A 38 -18.66 -6.55 2.56
CA TYR A 38 -17.28 -6.72 2.07
C TYR A 38 -16.36 -7.19 3.21
N TYR A 39 -16.37 -6.52 4.35
CA TYR A 39 -15.54 -6.95 5.50
C TYR A 39 -15.99 -8.31 6.06
N TRP A 40 -17.30 -8.57 6.12
CA TRP A 40 -17.82 -9.88 6.54
C TRP A 40 -17.34 -11.01 5.62
N TYR A 41 -17.41 -10.80 4.31
CA TYR A 41 -16.94 -11.75 3.30
C TYR A 41 -15.45 -12.03 3.47
N TRP A 42 -14.62 -10.98 3.54
CA TRP A 42 -13.17 -11.15 3.70
C TRP A 42 -12.77 -11.78 5.04
N ARG A 43 -13.48 -11.49 6.12
CA ARG A 43 -13.26 -12.22 7.39
C ARG A 43 -13.51 -13.71 7.20
N ARG A 44 -14.65 -14.08 6.61
CA ARG A 44 -15.03 -15.48 6.36
C ARG A 44 -14.01 -16.20 5.48
N THR A 45 -13.63 -15.61 4.34
CA THR A 45 -12.67 -16.24 3.41
C THR A 45 -11.28 -16.40 4.00
N LEU A 46 -10.87 -15.50 4.89
CA LEU A 46 -9.59 -15.56 5.56
C LEU A 46 -9.59 -16.39 6.85
N GLY A 47 -10.73 -16.96 7.25
CA GLY A 47 -10.89 -17.74 8.47
C GLY A 47 -10.82 -16.90 9.75
N MET A 48 -11.10 -15.60 9.65
CA MET A 48 -11.17 -14.68 10.78
C MET A 48 -12.55 -14.74 11.44
N GLN A 49 -12.58 -14.78 12.76
CA GLN A 49 -13.80 -14.72 13.56
C GLN A 49 -13.77 -13.50 14.47
N VAL A 50 -14.92 -12.86 14.69
CA VAL A 50 -15.05 -11.74 15.64
C VAL A 50 -15.48 -12.29 17.00
N ARG A 51 -14.84 -11.81 18.07
CA ARG A 51 -15.16 -12.14 19.45
C ARG A 51 -15.09 -10.91 20.33
N TYR A 52 -15.67 -11.07 21.51
CA TYR A 52 -15.66 -10.10 22.59
C TYR A 52 -15.03 -10.72 23.82
N VAL A 53 -14.33 -9.90 24.60
CA VAL A 53 -13.83 -10.26 25.93
C VAL A 53 -14.06 -9.08 26.86
N TYR A 54 -14.29 -9.37 28.14
CA TYR A 54 -14.69 -8.39 29.14
C TYR A 54 -13.66 -8.29 30.24
N HIS A 55 -13.39 -7.07 30.67
CA HIS A 55 -12.69 -6.73 31.90
C HIS A 55 -13.65 -5.90 32.74
N GLU A 56 -14.32 -6.55 33.69
CA GLU A 56 -15.49 -5.97 34.39
C GLU A 56 -16.54 -5.52 33.36
N ASP A 57 -16.97 -4.25 33.40
CA ASP A 57 -17.94 -3.67 32.47
C ASP A 57 -17.32 -3.21 31.14
N TYR A 58 -16.00 -3.34 30.98
CA TYR A 58 -15.30 -2.91 29.77
C TYR A 58 -15.22 -4.05 28.74
N GLN A 59 -15.81 -3.84 27.55
CA GLN A 59 -15.82 -4.80 26.46
C GLN A 59 -14.73 -4.47 25.43
N PHE A 60 -13.92 -5.46 25.09
CA PHE A 60 -13.01 -5.41 23.93
C PHE A 60 -13.57 -6.21 22.77
N CYS A 61 -13.61 -5.62 21.58
CA CYS A 61 -13.94 -6.29 20.33
C CYS A 61 -12.66 -6.59 19.54
N TYR A 62 -12.52 -7.82 19.08
CA TYR A 62 -11.37 -8.24 18.29
C TYR A 62 -11.74 -9.29 17.25
N SER A 63 -10.91 -9.44 16.24
CA SER A 63 -10.97 -10.53 15.29
C SER A 63 -9.74 -11.41 15.44
N PHE A 64 -9.91 -12.71 15.28
CA PHE A 64 -8.83 -13.67 15.44
C PHE A 64 -8.90 -14.81 14.41
N ARG A 65 -7.74 -15.43 14.17
CA ARG A 65 -7.61 -16.65 13.35
C ARG A 65 -6.60 -17.59 13.99
N GLY A 66 -6.86 -18.89 13.92
CA GLY A 66 -5.99 -19.90 14.51
C GLY A 66 -6.20 -20.05 16.01
N ARG A 67 -5.27 -20.76 16.68
CA ARG A 67 -5.27 -20.99 18.13
C ARG A 67 -3.85 -20.84 18.66
N PRO A 68 -3.65 -20.42 19.93
CA PRO A 68 -2.34 -20.43 20.55
C PRO A 68 -1.65 -21.79 20.41
N GLY A 69 -0.38 -21.81 20.01
CA GLY A 69 0.37 -23.03 19.75
C GLY A 69 1.84 -22.92 20.17
N HIS A 70 2.72 -23.65 19.48
CA HIS A 70 4.17 -23.55 19.70
C HIS A 70 4.76 -22.25 19.17
N LYS A 71 4.22 -21.74 18.04
CA LYS A 71 4.63 -20.44 17.50
C LYS A 71 4.00 -19.31 18.33
N PRO A 72 4.73 -18.22 18.60
CA PRO A 72 4.17 -17.04 19.25
C PRO A 72 2.92 -16.51 18.53
N SER A 73 1.98 -16.00 19.31
CA SER A 73 0.81 -15.31 18.76
C SER A 73 1.22 -13.97 18.14
N ILE A 74 0.38 -13.40 17.30
CA ILE A 74 0.61 -12.07 16.72
C ILE A 74 -0.55 -11.15 17.10
N LEU A 75 -0.27 -10.11 17.87
CA LEU A 75 -1.21 -9.04 18.21
C LEU A 75 -0.98 -7.84 17.27
N MET A 76 -2.06 -7.35 16.66
CA MET A 76 -2.00 -6.26 15.69
C MET A 76 -2.87 -5.07 16.12
N LEU A 77 -2.26 -3.89 16.18
CA LEU A 77 -2.85 -2.62 16.63
C LEU A 77 -3.02 -1.66 15.44
N HIS A 78 -4.27 -1.32 15.11
CA HIS A 78 -4.57 -0.45 13.95
C HIS A 78 -4.27 1.04 14.22
N GLY A 79 -4.26 1.84 13.16
CA GLY A 79 -4.04 3.30 13.23
C GLY A 79 -5.24 4.09 13.75
N PHE A 80 -5.05 5.40 13.90
CA PHE A 80 -6.12 6.33 14.31
C PHE A 80 -7.31 6.25 13.36
N SER A 81 -8.52 6.29 13.94
CA SER A 81 -9.82 6.24 13.25
C SER A 81 -10.03 5.03 12.34
N ALA A 82 -9.15 4.02 12.39
CA ALA A 82 -9.30 2.75 11.69
C ALA A 82 -10.01 1.70 12.59
N HIS A 83 -9.98 0.44 12.18
CA HIS A 83 -10.55 -0.68 12.90
C HIS A 83 -9.80 -1.98 12.59
N LYS A 84 -10.08 -3.05 13.34
CA LYS A 84 -9.38 -4.36 13.23
C LYS A 84 -9.34 -4.95 11.82
N ASP A 85 -10.32 -4.66 10.96
CA ASP A 85 -10.38 -5.25 9.62
C ASP A 85 -9.41 -4.58 8.62
N MET A 86 -8.75 -3.47 8.99
CA MET A 86 -7.63 -2.91 8.23
C MET A 86 -6.57 -3.99 7.94
N TRP A 87 -6.37 -4.91 8.90
CA TRP A 87 -5.39 -5.98 8.81
C TRP A 87 -5.77 -7.11 7.84
N LEU A 88 -7.01 -7.20 7.34
CA LEU A 88 -7.40 -8.26 6.39
C LEU A 88 -6.54 -8.25 5.13
N SER A 89 -6.11 -7.05 4.70
CA SER A 89 -5.21 -6.85 3.56
C SER A 89 -3.81 -7.47 3.76
N VAL A 90 -3.37 -7.61 5.02
CA VAL A 90 -2.10 -8.23 5.41
C VAL A 90 -2.29 -9.70 5.75
N VAL A 91 -3.34 -10.04 6.50
CA VAL A 91 -3.68 -11.40 6.95
C VAL A 91 -3.78 -12.39 5.78
N LYS A 92 -4.21 -11.93 4.60
CA LYS A 92 -4.27 -12.77 3.39
C LYS A 92 -2.93 -13.33 2.94
N PHE A 93 -1.83 -12.70 3.31
CA PHE A 93 -0.46 -13.13 2.99
C PHE A 93 0.21 -13.92 4.13
N LEU A 94 -0.41 -13.97 5.31
CA LEU A 94 0.14 -14.68 6.46
C LEU A 94 -0.25 -16.16 6.44
N PRO A 95 0.66 -17.08 6.82
CA PRO A 95 0.36 -18.50 6.93
C PRO A 95 -0.89 -18.80 7.78
N LYS A 96 -1.73 -19.73 7.32
CA LYS A 96 -3.02 -20.06 7.96
C LYS A 96 -2.88 -20.67 9.36
N ASN A 97 -1.72 -21.23 9.70
CA ASN A 97 -1.44 -21.87 10.98
C ASN A 97 -0.95 -20.91 12.08
N LEU A 98 -0.84 -19.61 11.80
CA LEU A 98 -0.50 -18.61 12.81
C LEU A 98 -1.73 -18.24 13.65
N HIS A 99 -1.52 -18.00 14.95
CA HIS A 99 -2.52 -17.38 15.81
C HIS A 99 -2.44 -15.86 15.68
N LEU A 100 -3.46 -15.27 15.09
CA LEU A 100 -3.54 -13.83 14.82
C LEU A 100 -4.66 -13.22 15.67
N VAL A 101 -4.41 -12.06 16.25
CA VAL A 101 -5.37 -11.28 17.03
C VAL A 101 -5.29 -9.82 16.55
N CYS A 102 -6.40 -9.28 16.05
CA CYS A 102 -6.55 -7.90 15.60
C CYS A 102 -7.62 -7.24 16.46
N VAL A 103 -7.25 -6.29 17.30
CA VAL A 103 -8.16 -5.65 18.26
C VAL A 103 -8.70 -4.34 17.69
N ASP A 104 -9.99 -4.03 17.92
CA ASP A 104 -10.47 -2.66 17.82
C ASP A 104 -9.94 -1.92 19.04
N MET A 105 -9.02 -0.96 18.83
CA MET A 105 -8.34 -0.28 19.92
C MET A 105 -9.32 0.49 20.82
N PRO A 106 -8.99 0.72 22.11
CA PRO A 106 -9.84 1.45 23.05
C PRO A 106 -10.43 2.72 22.44
N GLY A 107 -11.76 2.80 22.44
CA GLY A 107 -12.51 3.90 21.82
C GLY A 107 -12.90 3.72 20.34
N HIS A 108 -12.59 2.59 19.72
CA HIS A 108 -12.93 2.30 18.31
C HIS A 108 -13.98 1.20 18.19
N GLU A 109 -14.89 1.40 17.23
CA GLU A 109 -15.87 0.41 16.78
C GLU A 109 -16.56 -0.38 17.91
N GLY A 110 -16.33 -1.69 18.00
CA GLY A 110 -17.01 -2.59 18.94
C GLY A 110 -16.41 -2.63 20.34
N THR A 111 -15.34 -1.89 20.61
CA THR A 111 -14.72 -1.77 21.94
C THR A 111 -15.35 -0.60 22.70
N THR A 112 -15.63 -0.81 24.00
CA THR A 112 -16.32 0.15 24.86
C THR A 112 -15.71 1.56 24.80
N ARG A 113 -16.57 2.57 24.87
CA ARG A 113 -16.22 3.98 25.06
C ARG A 113 -16.74 4.41 26.42
N SER A 114 -15.85 4.71 27.37
CA SER A 114 -16.22 5.32 28.64
C SER A 114 -15.85 6.80 28.65
N SER A 115 -16.67 7.64 29.28
CA SER A 115 -16.35 9.05 29.53
C SER A 115 -15.22 9.23 30.54
N LEU A 116 -14.91 8.19 31.32
CA LEU A 116 -13.84 8.17 32.32
C LEU A 116 -12.52 7.60 31.78
N ASP A 117 -12.47 7.21 30.50
CA ASP A 117 -11.26 6.63 29.92
C ASP A 117 -10.13 7.67 29.84
N ASP A 118 -8.94 7.28 30.31
CA ASP A 118 -7.70 7.97 29.96
C ASP A 118 -7.40 7.70 28.49
N LEU A 119 -7.66 8.69 27.63
CA LEU A 119 -7.48 8.58 26.17
C LEU A 119 -6.03 8.82 25.72
N SER A 120 -5.13 9.19 26.65
CA SER A 120 -3.71 9.36 26.34
C SER A 120 -3.06 8.05 25.87
N ILE A 121 -1.87 8.14 25.30
CA ILE A 121 -1.14 6.94 24.84
C ILE A 121 -0.87 5.96 25.99
N ASP A 122 -0.54 6.45 27.19
CA ASP A 122 -0.39 5.60 28.38
C ASP A 122 -1.71 4.91 28.76
N GLY A 123 -2.84 5.62 28.67
CA GLY A 123 -4.16 5.04 28.90
C GLY A 123 -4.51 3.95 27.89
N GLN A 124 -4.22 4.20 26.60
CA GLN A 124 -4.34 3.20 25.53
C GLN A 124 -3.48 1.96 25.82
N VAL A 125 -2.23 2.14 26.23
CA VAL A 125 -1.31 1.03 26.59
C VAL A 125 -1.86 0.22 27.77
N LYS A 126 -2.37 0.87 28.82
CA LYS A 126 -2.98 0.19 29.97
C LYS A 126 -4.20 -0.65 29.56
N ARG A 127 -5.08 -0.10 28.72
CA ARG A 127 -6.24 -0.83 28.20
C ARG A 127 -5.85 -2.01 27.30
N ILE A 128 -4.82 -1.85 26.46
CA ILE A 128 -4.30 -2.97 25.66
C ILE A 128 -3.67 -4.05 26.54
N HIS A 129 -3.00 -3.68 27.64
CA HIS A 129 -2.48 -4.65 28.60
C HIS A 129 -3.62 -5.45 29.28
N GLN A 130 -4.68 -4.77 29.73
CA GLN A 130 -5.88 -5.44 30.25
C GLN A 130 -6.48 -6.42 29.22
N PHE A 131 -6.55 -6.04 27.95
CA PHE A 131 -7.00 -6.93 26.87
C PHE A 131 -6.10 -8.17 26.72
N VAL A 132 -4.78 -7.98 26.76
CA VAL A 132 -3.77 -9.07 26.71
C VAL A 132 -3.95 -10.04 27.87
N GLU A 133 -4.14 -9.53 29.09
CA GLU A 133 -4.37 -10.33 30.30
C GLU A 133 -5.68 -11.13 30.21
N CYS A 134 -6.76 -10.49 29.74
CA CYS A 134 -8.07 -11.14 29.59
C CYS A 134 -8.00 -12.32 28.60
N LEU A 135 -7.24 -12.18 27.51
CA LEU A 135 -7.00 -13.26 26.56
C LEU A 135 -5.90 -14.25 27.01
N LYS A 136 -5.20 -13.94 28.10
CA LYS A 136 -4.04 -14.68 28.59
C LYS A 136 -2.95 -14.83 27.52
N LEU A 137 -2.81 -13.81 26.67
CA LEU A 137 -1.83 -13.79 25.57
C LEU A 137 -0.40 -13.70 26.11
N ASN A 138 -0.20 -13.04 27.26
CA ASN A 138 1.08 -12.89 27.95
C ASN A 138 1.57 -14.16 28.68
N LYS A 139 0.86 -15.30 28.60
CA LYS A 139 1.38 -16.59 29.09
C LYS A 139 2.68 -17.02 28.40
N LYS A 140 2.88 -16.55 27.17
CA LYS A 140 4.12 -16.69 26.40
C LYS A 140 4.36 -15.38 25.66
N PRO A 141 5.62 -14.98 25.43
CA PRO A 141 5.93 -13.83 24.60
C PRO A 141 5.25 -13.91 23.22
N PHE A 142 4.67 -12.81 22.76
CA PHE A 142 3.98 -12.69 21.47
C PHE A 142 4.62 -11.64 20.56
N HIS A 143 4.35 -11.70 19.25
CA HIS A 143 4.75 -10.66 18.32
C HIS A 143 3.75 -9.51 18.37
N LEU A 144 4.24 -8.28 18.48
CA LEU A 144 3.42 -7.08 18.50
C LEU A 144 3.65 -6.26 17.23
N ILE A 145 2.56 -5.97 16.51
CA ILE A 145 2.58 -5.17 15.27
C ILE A 145 1.69 -3.96 15.47
N GLY A 146 2.18 -2.77 15.15
CA GLY A 146 1.39 -1.54 15.23
C GLY A 146 1.64 -0.63 14.04
N THR A 147 0.58 0.04 13.57
CA THR A 147 0.67 1.03 12.48
C THR A 147 0.22 2.41 12.92
N SER A 148 0.97 3.46 12.56
CA SER A 148 0.66 4.85 12.93
C SER A 148 0.42 5.00 14.44
N MET A 149 -0.77 5.42 14.87
CA MET A 149 -1.17 5.44 16.30
C MET A 149 -1.01 4.07 16.98
N GLY A 150 -1.37 2.98 16.32
CA GLY A 150 -1.15 1.63 16.86
C GLY A 150 0.33 1.30 17.00
N GLY A 151 1.20 1.88 16.16
CA GLY A 151 2.66 1.80 16.29
C GLY A 151 3.19 2.57 17.50
N HIS A 152 2.61 3.74 17.76
CA HIS A 152 2.88 4.53 18.97
C HIS A 152 2.57 3.72 20.24
N VAL A 153 1.34 3.19 20.33
CA VAL A 153 0.90 2.35 21.45
C VAL A 153 1.75 1.07 21.54
N ALA A 154 2.04 0.41 20.42
CA ALA A 154 2.84 -0.81 20.40
C ALA A 154 4.27 -0.61 20.93
N GLY A 155 4.93 0.48 20.57
CA GLY A 155 6.28 0.76 21.03
C GLY A 155 6.31 1.13 22.52
N VAL A 156 5.37 1.94 23.00
CA VAL A 156 5.26 2.23 24.45
C VAL A 156 4.88 0.98 25.25
N TYR A 157 4.00 0.13 24.72
CA TYR A 157 3.69 -1.17 25.31
C TYR A 157 4.95 -2.04 25.46
N ALA A 158 5.76 -2.16 24.40
CA ALA A 158 6.98 -2.95 24.44
C ALA A 158 8.05 -2.39 25.41
N ALA A 159 8.04 -1.08 25.65
CA ALA A 159 8.87 -0.44 26.66
C ALA A 159 8.40 -0.74 28.10
N TYR A 160 7.08 -0.80 28.34
CA TYR A 160 6.52 -1.05 29.68
C TYR A 160 6.44 -2.53 30.04
N TYR A 161 6.18 -3.39 29.06
CA TYR A 161 5.97 -4.83 29.25
C TYR A 161 6.90 -5.67 28.36
N PRO A 162 8.24 -5.53 28.47
CA PRO A 162 9.18 -6.20 27.58
C PRO A 162 9.13 -7.73 27.68
N SER A 163 8.66 -8.29 28.80
CA SER A 163 8.48 -9.74 28.99
C SER A 163 7.35 -10.34 28.15
N ASP A 164 6.37 -9.52 27.77
CA ASP A 164 5.19 -9.97 27.01
C ASP A 164 5.47 -10.09 25.52
N VAL A 165 6.52 -9.43 25.03
CA VAL A 165 6.78 -9.24 23.60
C VAL A 165 8.06 -9.94 23.18
N CYS A 166 8.01 -10.83 22.18
CA CYS A 166 9.22 -11.45 21.61
C CYS A 166 9.78 -10.67 20.41
N SER A 167 8.95 -9.93 19.68
CA SER A 167 9.42 -8.97 18.67
C SER A 167 8.39 -7.88 18.42
N LEU A 168 8.87 -6.72 17.99
CA LEU A 168 8.07 -5.55 17.69
C LEU A 168 8.18 -5.19 16.20
N CYS A 169 7.06 -4.90 15.54
CA CYS A 169 7.03 -4.37 14.18
C CYS A 169 6.24 -3.06 14.16
N LEU A 170 6.92 -1.96 13.84
CA LEU A 170 6.33 -0.63 13.76
C LEU A 170 6.19 -0.21 12.30
N VAL A 171 4.96 0.03 11.84
CA VAL A 171 4.66 0.43 10.47
C VAL A 171 4.25 1.90 10.44
N CYS A 172 5.15 2.78 10.00
CA CYS A 172 4.99 4.23 10.03
C CYS A 172 4.47 4.75 11.39
N PRO A 173 5.10 4.41 12.54
CA PRO A 173 4.60 4.78 13.86
C PRO A 173 4.51 6.29 14.07
N ALA A 174 3.44 6.73 14.74
CA ALA A 174 3.39 8.07 15.34
C ALA A 174 4.21 8.10 16.65
N GLY A 175 4.28 9.25 17.31
CA GLY A 175 4.90 9.37 18.64
C GLY A 175 6.38 9.72 18.65
N LEU A 176 6.95 10.03 17.48
CA LEU A 176 8.36 10.36 17.31
C LEU A 176 8.55 11.89 17.24
N GLN A 177 9.61 12.38 17.87
CA GLN A 177 10.05 13.76 17.72
C GLN A 177 10.95 13.88 16.49
N TYR A 178 10.68 14.88 15.64
CA TYR A 178 11.45 15.14 14.42
C TYR A 178 12.24 16.44 14.56
N SER A 179 13.40 16.53 13.90
CA SER A 179 14.24 17.74 13.89
C SER A 179 13.59 18.91 13.14
N THR A 180 12.59 18.64 12.30
CA THR A 180 11.86 19.64 11.53
C THR A 180 10.42 19.18 11.41
N ASP A 181 9.47 20.02 11.81
CA ASP A 181 8.06 19.73 11.58
C ASP A 181 7.77 19.76 10.08
N ASN A 182 7.08 18.74 9.58
CA ASN A 182 6.55 18.77 8.22
C ASN A 182 5.19 19.47 8.18
N GLN A 183 4.68 19.73 6.97
CA GLN A 183 3.41 20.44 6.77
C GLN A 183 2.24 19.80 7.54
N PHE A 184 2.23 18.48 7.68
CA PHE A 184 1.18 17.82 8.45
C PHE A 184 1.32 18.11 9.95
N VAL A 185 2.51 17.97 10.53
CA VAL A 185 2.76 18.25 11.96
C VAL A 185 2.51 19.72 12.28
N GLN A 186 2.86 20.65 11.39
CA GLN A 186 2.53 22.08 11.53
C GLN A 186 1.02 22.28 11.56
N ARG A 187 0.30 21.70 10.60
CA ARG A 187 -1.17 21.75 10.56
C ARG A 187 -1.81 21.13 11.80
N LEU A 188 -1.22 20.08 12.37
CA LEU A 188 -1.69 19.50 13.63
C LEU A 188 -1.57 20.48 14.81
N LYS A 189 -0.44 21.20 14.90
CA LYS A 189 -0.22 22.21 15.94
C LYS A 189 -1.19 23.37 15.78
N GLU A 190 -1.37 23.87 14.57
CA GLU A 190 -2.36 24.92 14.25
C GLU A 190 -3.80 24.50 14.59
N LEU A 191 -4.16 23.24 14.36
CA LEU A 191 -5.48 22.69 14.72
C LEU A 191 -5.68 22.52 16.23
N GLN A 192 -4.60 22.39 17.00
CA GLN A 192 -4.67 22.39 18.47
C GLN A 192 -4.86 23.81 19.01
N ASP A 193 -4.24 24.80 18.36
CA ASP A 193 -4.26 26.20 18.78
C ASP A 193 -5.50 26.96 18.28
N SER A 194 -6.11 26.50 17.18
CA SER A 194 -7.36 27.05 16.65
C SER A 194 -8.57 26.27 17.16
N ALA A 195 -9.67 26.98 17.44
CA ALA A 195 -10.96 26.35 17.74
C ALA A 195 -11.56 25.55 16.56
N ALA A 196 -10.83 25.37 15.45
CA ALA A 196 -11.24 24.69 14.23
C ALA A 196 -11.10 23.15 14.33
N VAL A 197 -11.54 22.58 15.45
CA VAL A 197 -11.57 21.11 15.74
C VAL A 197 -12.51 20.35 14.78
N GLU A 198 -13.27 21.06 13.94
CA GLU A 198 -14.28 20.47 13.06
C GLU A 198 -13.68 19.70 11.87
N LYS A 199 -12.56 20.17 11.29
CA LYS A 199 -11.96 19.63 10.04
C LYS A 199 -10.58 19.01 10.25
N ILE A 200 -10.55 17.89 10.98
CA ILE A 200 -9.33 17.08 11.15
C ILE A 200 -9.16 16.16 9.93
N PRO A 201 -8.02 16.18 9.19
CA PRO A 201 -7.84 15.40 7.96
C PRO A 201 -8.03 13.88 8.07
N LEU A 202 -7.92 13.32 9.29
CA LEU A 202 -8.11 11.90 9.56
C LEU A 202 -9.52 11.53 10.06
N ILE A 203 -10.45 12.50 10.05
CA ILE A 203 -11.84 12.37 10.51
C ILE A 203 -12.78 12.92 9.43
N PRO A 204 -12.91 12.24 8.28
CA PRO A 204 -13.74 12.71 7.17
C PRO A 204 -15.22 12.64 7.52
N SER A 205 -15.96 13.66 7.10
CA SER A 205 -17.42 13.77 7.23
C SER A 205 -18.12 13.87 5.86
N THR A 206 -17.38 14.03 4.76
CA THR A 206 -17.92 14.01 3.39
C THR A 206 -17.11 13.08 2.47
N PRO A 207 -17.66 12.64 1.32
CA PRO A 207 -16.91 11.86 0.33
C PRO A 207 -15.63 12.53 -0.16
N GLU A 208 -15.64 13.85 -0.28
CA GLU A 208 -14.49 14.66 -0.68
C GLU A 208 -13.40 14.60 0.39
N GLU A 209 -13.76 14.83 1.66
CA GLU A 209 -12.83 14.69 2.79
C GLU A 209 -12.31 13.25 2.91
N MET A 210 -13.13 12.24 2.60
CA MET A 210 -12.69 10.84 2.57
C MET A 210 -11.68 10.59 1.45
N SER A 211 -11.89 11.18 0.27
CA SER A 211 -10.92 11.12 -0.83
C SER A 211 -9.61 11.79 -0.45
N GLU A 212 -9.66 12.97 0.18
CA GLU A 212 -8.48 13.67 0.70
C GLU A 212 -7.75 12.83 1.76
N MET A 213 -8.47 12.23 2.71
CA MET A 213 -7.89 11.31 3.70
C MET A 213 -7.19 10.13 3.02
N LEU A 214 -7.83 9.48 2.03
CA LEU A 214 -7.21 8.37 1.29
C LEU A 214 -5.96 8.83 0.53
N GLN A 215 -5.96 10.05 0.00
CA GLN A 215 -4.78 10.61 -0.65
C GLN A 215 -3.66 10.88 0.35
N LEU A 216 -3.98 11.32 1.56
CA LEU A 216 -2.99 11.51 2.60
C LEU A 216 -2.39 10.17 3.08
N CYS A 217 -3.23 9.14 3.22
CA CYS A 217 -2.82 7.84 3.75
C CYS A 217 -2.24 6.86 2.72
N SER A 218 -2.40 7.12 1.41
CA SER A 218 -1.93 6.23 0.34
C SER A 218 -1.27 6.99 -0.80
N TYR A 219 0.00 6.66 -1.07
CA TYR A 219 0.72 7.16 -2.24
C TYR A 219 0.06 6.70 -3.55
N VAL A 220 -0.37 5.44 -3.62
CA VAL A 220 -1.06 4.93 -4.81
C VAL A 220 -2.43 5.58 -4.88
N ARG A 221 -2.68 6.27 -5.99
CA ARG A 221 -3.93 6.96 -6.28
C ARG A 221 -4.89 5.99 -6.95
N PHE A 222 -6.05 5.79 -6.33
CA PHE A 222 -7.15 5.03 -6.92
C PHE A 222 -8.34 5.95 -7.13
N LYS A 223 -8.97 5.88 -8.30
CA LYS A 223 -10.27 6.53 -8.53
C LYS A 223 -11.33 5.69 -7.85
N VAL A 224 -11.78 6.12 -6.68
CA VAL A 224 -12.85 5.44 -5.93
C VAL A 224 -14.18 6.06 -6.33
N PRO A 225 -15.18 5.27 -6.76
CA PRO A 225 -16.52 5.77 -7.02
C PRO A 225 -17.10 6.53 -5.83
N GLN A 226 -17.82 7.63 -6.09
CA GLN A 226 -18.37 8.51 -5.05
C GLN A 226 -19.27 7.75 -4.07
N GLN A 227 -20.04 6.77 -4.54
CA GLN A 227 -20.90 5.94 -3.68
C GLN A 227 -20.10 5.07 -2.71
N ILE A 228 -18.92 4.58 -3.10
CA ILE A 228 -18.04 3.85 -2.18
C ILE A 228 -17.46 4.80 -1.13
N LEU A 229 -17.05 6.01 -1.54
CA LEU A 229 -16.61 7.05 -0.61
C LEU A 229 -17.72 7.41 0.39
N GLN A 230 -18.96 7.56 -0.08
CA GLN A 230 -20.12 7.79 0.78
C GLN A 230 -20.33 6.63 1.76
N GLY A 231 -20.29 5.37 1.30
CA GLY A 231 -20.40 4.21 2.20
C GLY A 231 -19.30 4.15 3.26
N LEU A 232 -18.08 4.56 2.93
CA LEU A 232 -16.97 4.65 3.87
C LEU A 232 -17.17 5.78 4.89
N VAL A 233 -17.75 6.91 4.47
CA VAL A 233 -18.10 8.02 5.37
C VAL A 233 -19.23 7.62 6.32
N ASP A 234 -20.29 7.01 5.80
CA ASP A 234 -21.48 6.61 6.56
C ASP A 234 -21.14 5.65 7.72
N VAL A 235 -20.20 4.72 7.51
CA VAL A 235 -19.77 3.81 8.58
C VAL A 235 -18.89 4.50 9.63
N ARG A 236 -18.36 5.68 9.35
CA ARG A 236 -17.43 6.43 10.22
C ARG A 236 -18.12 7.55 10.99
N ILE A 237 -19.07 8.25 10.38
CA ILE A 237 -19.78 9.41 10.98
C ILE A 237 -20.22 9.17 12.43
N PRO A 238 -20.83 8.02 12.80
CA PRO A 238 -21.25 7.77 14.18
C PRO A 238 -20.12 7.81 15.21
N HIS A 239 -18.87 7.68 14.77
CA HIS A 239 -17.67 7.63 15.60
C HIS A 239 -16.89 8.95 15.65
N ASN A 240 -17.15 9.89 14.73
CA ASN A 240 -16.34 11.10 14.54
C ASN A 240 -16.27 11.98 15.80
N ASN A 241 -17.36 12.13 16.56
CA ASN A 241 -17.36 12.93 17.80
C ASN A 241 -16.37 12.38 18.84
N PHE A 242 -16.29 11.05 18.98
CA PHE A 242 -15.32 10.43 19.87
C PHE A 242 -13.90 10.53 19.30
N TYR A 243 -13.74 10.29 17.99
CA TYR A 243 -12.43 10.39 17.34
C TYR A 243 -11.82 11.79 17.45
N ARG A 244 -12.63 12.86 17.45
CA ARG A 244 -12.13 14.23 17.71
C ARG A 244 -11.53 14.36 19.11
N LYS A 245 -12.23 13.87 20.14
CA LYS A 245 -11.72 13.88 21.53
C LYS A 245 -10.42 13.07 21.66
N LEU A 246 -10.43 11.86 21.11
CA LEU A 246 -9.26 10.99 21.12
C LEU A 246 -8.07 11.62 20.38
N PHE A 247 -8.32 12.24 19.22
CA PHE A 247 -7.28 12.91 18.44
C PHE A 247 -6.57 13.99 19.24
N LEU A 248 -7.34 14.90 19.86
CA LEU A 248 -6.81 15.98 20.70
C LEU A 248 -5.90 15.41 21.81
N GLU A 249 -6.29 14.29 22.41
CA GLU A 249 -5.48 13.68 23.47
C GLU A 249 -4.23 12.95 22.98
N ILE A 250 -4.23 12.41 21.76
CA ILE A 250 -3.04 11.79 21.19
C ILE A 250 -2.02 12.84 20.74
N VAL A 251 -2.49 13.98 20.25
CA VAL A 251 -1.61 15.07 19.81
C VAL A 251 -1.23 16.03 20.94
N SER A 252 -1.80 15.88 22.14
CA SER A 252 -1.43 16.68 23.32
C SER A 252 0.03 16.48 23.72
N GLU A 253 0.59 17.41 24.49
CA GLU A 253 2.00 17.33 24.93
C GLU A 253 2.31 16.06 25.71
N LYS A 254 1.34 15.59 26.51
CA LYS A 254 1.44 14.34 27.28
C LYS A 254 1.66 13.12 26.39
N SER A 255 1.00 13.08 25.23
CA SER A 255 0.97 11.89 24.38
C SER A 255 1.93 11.97 23.20
N ARG A 256 2.08 13.15 22.56
CA ARG A 256 2.61 13.28 21.19
C ARG A 256 3.99 12.68 20.93
N TYR A 257 4.83 12.60 21.96
CA TYR A 257 6.21 12.10 21.87
C TYR A 257 6.48 10.91 22.79
N SER A 258 5.43 10.25 23.30
CA SER A 258 5.58 9.18 24.29
C SER A 258 6.38 7.98 23.76
N LEU A 259 6.25 7.63 22.47
CA LEU A 259 7.14 6.63 21.86
C LEU A 259 8.59 7.08 21.91
N HIS A 260 8.90 8.30 21.46
CA HIS A 260 10.27 8.84 21.45
C HIS A 260 10.92 8.79 22.84
N GLN A 261 10.16 9.19 23.87
CA GLN A 261 10.60 9.24 25.27
C GLN A 261 10.83 7.85 25.89
N ASN A 262 10.35 6.78 25.26
CA ASN A 262 10.47 5.41 25.77
C ASN A 262 11.30 4.49 24.87
N MET A 263 11.89 4.99 23.77
CA MET A 263 12.61 4.14 22.80
C MET A 263 13.82 3.43 23.43
N ASP A 264 14.52 4.10 24.35
CA ASP A 264 15.68 3.56 25.08
C ASP A 264 15.32 2.34 25.96
N LYS A 265 14.05 2.24 26.36
CA LYS A 265 13.52 1.14 27.17
C LYS A 265 13.07 -0.05 26.32
N ILE A 266 12.90 0.10 25.01
CA ILE A 266 12.54 -1.01 24.12
C ILE A 266 13.76 -1.93 23.95
N LYS A 267 13.71 -3.13 24.56
CA LYS A 267 14.81 -4.11 24.50
C LYS A 267 14.58 -5.26 23.51
N VAL A 268 13.37 -5.38 22.98
CA VAL A 268 12.98 -6.47 22.09
C VAL A 268 13.48 -6.22 20.66
N PRO A 269 13.75 -7.28 19.85
CA PRO A 269 14.04 -7.14 18.44
C PRO A 269 12.93 -6.35 17.74
N THR A 270 13.31 -5.21 17.14
CA THR A 270 12.36 -4.23 16.58
C THR A 270 12.61 -4.03 15.09
N GLN A 271 11.57 -4.23 14.28
CA GLN A 271 11.54 -3.88 12.87
C GLN A 271 10.74 -2.59 12.68
N ILE A 272 11.27 -1.66 11.89
CA ILE A 272 10.58 -0.45 11.48
C ILE A 272 10.35 -0.54 9.98
N ILE A 273 9.10 -0.41 9.55
CA ILE A 273 8.69 -0.36 8.15
C ILE A 273 8.16 1.04 7.89
N TRP A 274 8.64 1.68 6.83
CA TRP A 274 8.28 3.05 6.50
C TRP A 274 8.07 3.23 5.01
N GLY A 275 7.08 4.04 4.64
CA GLY A 275 6.86 4.42 3.25
C GLY A 275 7.79 5.56 2.83
N LYS A 276 8.56 5.40 1.74
CA LYS A 276 9.40 6.49 1.21
C LYS A 276 8.60 7.76 0.90
N GLN A 277 7.36 7.59 0.44
CA GLN A 277 6.43 8.67 0.09
C GLN A 277 5.39 8.93 1.21
N ASP A 278 5.69 8.55 2.45
CA ASP A 278 4.83 8.86 3.59
C ASP A 278 4.82 10.38 3.80
N GLN A 279 3.70 11.01 3.41
CA GLN A 279 3.47 12.46 3.53
C GLN A 279 3.02 12.86 4.93
N MET A 280 2.59 11.86 5.71
CA MET A 280 2.23 12.03 7.09
C MET A 280 3.53 12.21 7.87
N TRP A 281 4.33 11.16 8.06
CA TRP A 281 5.50 11.21 8.93
C TRP A 281 6.79 11.12 8.09
N SER A 282 7.48 12.24 7.89
CA SER A 282 8.71 12.31 7.09
C SER A 282 9.94 12.16 8.00
N ALA A 283 10.56 10.99 8.09
CA ALA A 283 11.50 10.77 9.19
C ALA A 283 12.74 9.91 8.99
N LEU A 284 12.81 9.03 7.98
CA LEU A 284 13.96 8.11 7.94
C LEU A 284 15.27 8.76 7.50
N GLU A 285 15.25 9.85 6.72
CA GLU A 285 16.50 10.47 6.25
C GLU A 285 17.29 11.19 7.37
N LYS A 286 16.73 11.36 8.58
CA LYS A 286 17.34 12.21 9.62
C LYS A 286 17.53 11.55 10.99
N MET A 287 17.15 10.29 11.19
CA MET A 287 17.48 9.59 12.43
C MET A 287 18.89 9.00 12.33
N PRO A 288 19.86 9.43 13.16
CA PRO A 288 21.17 8.78 13.17
C PRO A 288 20.99 7.34 13.65
N ALA A 289 21.09 6.39 12.72
CA ALA A 289 21.09 4.98 13.09
C ALA A 289 22.40 4.66 13.82
N PRO A 290 22.37 3.95 14.96
CA PRO A 290 23.59 3.50 15.62
C PRO A 290 24.38 2.55 14.69
N ALA A 291 25.71 2.50 14.87
CA ALA A 291 26.65 1.77 14.00
C ALA A 291 26.37 0.26 13.84
N THR A 292 25.55 -0.32 14.72
CA THR A 292 25.00 -1.68 14.62
C THR A 292 23.51 -1.62 14.27
N THR A 293 23.19 -1.27 13.03
CA THR A 293 21.84 -1.35 12.47
C THR A 293 21.84 -2.28 11.25
N TYR A 294 20.77 -3.04 11.06
CA TYR A 294 20.53 -3.76 9.81
C TYR A 294 19.42 -3.05 9.05
N GLU A 295 19.75 -2.53 7.87
CA GLU A 295 18.80 -1.89 6.99
C GLU A 295 18.48 -2.79 5.80
N ARG A 296 17.18 -3.02 5.56
CA ARG A 296 16.71 -3.71 4.35
C ARG A 296 15.91 -2.74 3.50
N ILE A 297 16.53 -2.25 2.44
CA ILE A 297 15.87 -1.40 1.44
C ILE A 297 15.31 -2.29 0.33
N VAL A 298 14.02 -2.15 0.04
CA VAL A 298 13.33 -2.88 -1.04
C VAL A 298 12.86 -1.88 -2.09
N TYR A 299 13.44 -1.97 -3.29
CA TYR A 299 12.97 -1.21 -4.44
C TYR A 299 11.93 -2.00 -5.23
N LYS A 300 10.88 -1.32 -5.69
CA LYS A 300 9.90 -1.89 -6.62
C LYS A 300 9.95 -1.11 -7.92
N ASN A 301 10.28 -1.81 -9.01
CA ASN A 301 10.52 -1.23 -10.34
C ASN A 301 11.46 -0.01 -10.31
N PRO A 302 12.69 -0.13 -9.74
CA PRO A 302 13.61 1.00 -9.67
C PRO A 302 14.15 1.45 -11.03
N SER A 303 14.08 0.60 -12.05
CA SER A 303 14.60 0.90 -13.37
C SER A 303 13.66 1.85 -14.12
N GLU A 304 14.10 3.09 -14.30
CA GLU A 304 13.39 4.06 -15.13
C GLU A 304 13.54 3.78 -16.63
N HIS A 305 14.62 3.06 -16.99
CA HIS A 305 15.02 2.78 -18.37
C HIS A 305 14.96 1.29 -18.70
N HIS A 306 14.84 1.02 -20.00
CA HIS A 306 15.02 -0.29 -20.61
C HIS A 306 16.05 -0.20 -21.73
N TYR A 307 16.74 -1.32 -21.92
CA TYR A 307 17.80 -1.48 -22.91
C TYR A 307 17.40 -2.57 -23.90
N MET A 308 17.58 -2.30 -25.19
CA MET A 308 17.26 -3.23 -26.27
C MET A 308 18.49 -3.46 -27.13
N LYS A 309 18.93 -4.72 -27.24
CA LYS A 309 19.92 -5.14 -28.23
C LYS A 309 19.19 -5.46 -29.53
N VAL A 310 19.50 -4.73 -30.59
CA VAL A 310 18.84 -4.86 -31.88
C VAL A 310 19.86 -5.10 -32.99
N CYS A 311 19.43 -5.78 -34.05
CA CYS A 311 20.17 -5.97 -35.28
C CYS A 311 19.28 -5.55 -36.45
N LEU A 312 19.80 -4.73 -37.35
CA LEU A 312 19.10 -4.34 -38.57
C LEU A 312 19.58 -5.20 -39.74
N GLU A 313 18.65 -5.91 -40.38
CA GLU A 313 18.95 -6.79 -41.50
C GLU A 313 18.35 -6.22 -42.79
N PHE A 314 19.17 -6.12 -43.84
CA PHE A 314 18.73 -5.76 -45.19
C PHE A 314 18.59 -7.01 -46.06
N GLN A 315 17.63 -7.00 -46.99
CA GLN A 315 17.56 -8.04 -48.01
C GLN A 315 18.72 -7.93 -49.01
N ASP A 316 19.11 -6.71 -49.35
CA ASP A 316 20.21 -6.44 -50.28
C ASP A 316 21.55 -6.37 -49.54
N ARG A 317 22.62 -6.91 -50.14
CA ARG A 317 23.99 -6.80 -49.62
C ARG A 317 24.57 -5.40 -49.85
N GLY A 318 25.48 -4.96 -48.96
CA GLY A 318 26.27 -3.74 -49.14
C GLY A 318 25.59 -2.43 -48.71
N VAL A 319 24.51 -2.50 -47.92
CA VAL A 319 23.89 -1.31 -47.33
C VAL A 319 24.56 -0.99 -46.00
N GLY A 320 25.39 0.05 -45.98
CA GLY A 320 25.99 0.59 -44.75
C GLY A 320 25.19 1.77 -44.21
N LEU A 321 24.96 1.80 -42.90
CA LEU A 321 24.43 2.96 -42.19
C LEU A 321 25.49 3.41 -41.19
N ASN A 322 25.65 4.73 -41.05
CA ASN A 322 26.38 5.29 -39.91
C ASN A 322 25.43 5.51 -38.72
N ALA A 323 26.00 5.79 -37.55
CA ALA A 323 25.21 5.94 -36.30
C ALA A 323 24.13 7.04 -36.41
N ALA A 324 24.40 8.14 -37.11
CA ALA A 324 23.44 9.24 -37.28
C ALA A 324 22.26 8.83 -38.18
N GLN A 325 22.53 8.15 -39.29
CA GLN A 325 21.50 7.60 -40.18
C GLN A 325 20.66 6.54 -39.48
N PHE A 326 21.29 5.69 -38.67
CA PHE A 326 20.60 4.71 -37.85
C PHE A 326 19.68 5.40 -36.82
N LYS A 327 20.16 6.44 -36.12
CA LYS A 327 19.31 7.22 -35.20
C LYS A 327 18.12 7.84 -35.92
N GLN A 328 18.35 8.44 -37.09
CA GLN A 328 17.28 9.05 -37.90
C GLN A 328 16.23 8.01 -38.32
N LEU A 329 16.65 6.78 -38.63
CA LEU A 329 15.75 5.69 -38.96
C LEU A 329 14.83 5.33 -37.79
N LEU A 330 15.37 5.24 -36.57
CA LEU A 330 14.60 4.98 -35.36
C LEU A 330 13.56 6.09 -35.10
N ILE A 331 13.99 7.35 -35.24
CA ILE A 331 13.11 8.52 -35.06
C ILE A 331 12.00 8.51 -36.12
N SER A 332 12.32 8.22 -37.38
CA SER A 332 11.31 8.11 -38.45
C SER A 332 10.30 7.00 -38.15
N ALA A 333 10.77 5.81 -37.75
CA ALA A 333 9.89 4.68 -37.42
C ALA A 333 8.91 5.00 -36.28
N LEU A 334 9.35 5.76 -35.28
CA LEU A 334 8.49 6.26 -34.21
C LEU A 334 7.51 7.32 -34.73
N LYS A 335 8.00 8.27 -35.53
CA LYS A 335 7.18 9.33 -36.12
C LYS A 335 6.06 8.78 -37.01
N ASP A 336 6.37 7.80 -37.83
CA ASP A 336 5.44 7.24 -38.82
C ASP A 336 4.29 6.48 -38.14
N LEU A 337 4.55 5.82 -37.01
CA LEU A 337 3.56 4.99 -36.32
C LEU A 337 2.83 5.72 -35.17
N PHE A 338 3.55 6.55 -34.41
CA PHE A 338 3.04 7.17 -33.18
C PHE A 338 3.08 8.71 -33.21
N GLY A 339 3.55 9.32 -34.30
CA GLY A 339 3.58 10.77 -34.47
C GLY A 339 4.82 11.46 -33.92
N GLU A 340 4.90 12.77 -34.16
CA GLU A 340 6.10 13.58 -33.91
C GLU A 340 6.46 13.75 -32.42
N VAL A 341 5.45 13.70 -31.54
CA VAL A 341 5.65 13.77 -30.08
C VAL A 341 6.41 12.53 -29.58
N ASP A 342 6.02 11.34 -30.04
CA ASP A 342 6.67 10.09 -29.63
C ASP A 342 8.01 9.86 -30.33
N ALA A 343 8.23 10.47 -31.49
CA ALA A 343 9.54 10.51 -32.14
C ALA A 343 10.59 11.27 -31.32
N ALA A 344 10.17 12.18 -30.45
CA ALA A 344 11.02 12.95 -29.54
C ALA A 344 11.24 12.27 -28.17
N LEU A 345 10.80 11.01 -27.99
CA LEU A 345 11.10 10.25 -26.77
C LEU A 345 12.63 10.21 -26.54
N PRO A 346 13.08 10.26 -25.27
CA PRO A 346 14.50 10.14 -24.93
C PRO A 346 15.01 8.74 -25.29
N LEU A 347 15.53 8.64 -26.50
CA LEU A 347 16.10 7.43 -27.12
C LEU A 347 17.56 7.68 -27.44
N ASP A 348 18.41 6.85 -26.82
CA ASP A 348 19.85 6.89 -27.04
C ASP A 348 20.36 5.60 -27.65
N ILE A 349 21.39 5.74 -28.48
CA ILE A 349 22.19 4.62 -28.99
C ILE A 349 23.45 4.59 -28.13
N LEU A 350 23.61 3.55 -27.34
CA LEU A 350 24.74 3.39 -26.42
C LEU A 350 25.95 2.78 -27.12
N THR A 351 25.70 1.82 -28.00
CA THR A 351 26.71 1.19 -28.85
C THR A 351 26.12 0.99 -30.24
N TYR A 352 26.96 1.12 -31.27
CA TYR A 352 26.60 0.87 -32.65
C TYR A 352 27.76 0.25 -33.40
N GLU A 353 27.54 -0.89 -34.05
CA GLU A 353 28.52 -1.58 -34.86
C GLU A 353 28.10 -1.55 -36.33
N GLU A 354 28.82 -0.79 -37.15
CA GLU A 354 28.47 -0.57 -38.56
C GLU A 354 28.54 -1.85 -39.41
N LYS A 355 29.48 -2.75 -39.09
CA LYS A 355 29.69 -4.01 -39.85
C LYS A 355 28.54 -4.99 -39.68
N THR A 356 27.98 -5.09 -38.47
CA THR A 356 26.89 -6.01 -38.14
C THR A 356 25.53 -5.33 -38.09
N LEU A 357 25.51 -3.99 -38.21
CA LEU A 357 24.32 -3.15 -38.00
C LEU A 357 23.61 -3.46 -36.68
N SER A 358 24.40 -3.70 -35.63
CA SER A 358 23.91 -4.03 -34.30
C SER A 358 23.99 -2.80 -33.40
N ALA A 359 23.02 -2.64 -32.50
CA ALA A 359 22.99 -1.51 -31.58
C ALA A 359 22.41 -1.89 -30.22
N ILE A 360 22.82 -1.17 -29.18
CA ILE A 360 22.11 -1.14 -27.89
C ILE A 360 21.38 0.19 -27.79
N LEU A 361 20.05 0.11 -27.70
CA LEU A 361 19.16 1.25 -27.52
C LEU A 361 18.79 1.39 -26.06
N ARG A 362 18.75 2.62 -25.53
CA ARG A 362 18.19 2.97 -24.23
C ARG A 362 16.94 3.81 -24.42
N ILE A 363 15.86 3.44 -23.75
CA ILE A 363 14.61 4.20 -23.73
C ILE A 363 13.97 4.17 -22.34
N CYS A 364 13.25 5.23 -21.98
CA CYS A 364 12.41 5.22 -20.79
C CYS A 364 11.35 4.09 -20.85
N SER A 365 10.95 3.59 -19.68
CA SER A 365 9.99 2.47 -19.57
C SER A 365 8.64 2.74 -20.27
N SER A 366 8.20 4.00 -20.33
CA SER A 366 6.99 4.41 -21.05
C SER A 366 7.09 4.28 -22.57
N GLY A 367 8.30 4.36 -23.13
CA GLY A 367 8.56 4.31 -24.57
C GLY A 367 8.86 2.92 -25.12
N LEU A 368 9.13 1.94 -24.25
CA LEU A 368 9.59 0.60 -24.65
C LEU A 368 8.66 -0.07 -25.66
N VAL A 369 7.36 -0.10 -25.35
CA VAL A 369 6.35 -0.76 -26.20
C VAL A 369 6.24 -0.03 -27.54
N LYS A 370 6.23 1.30 -27.53
CA LYS A 370 6.13 2.12 -28.75
C LYS A 370 7.33 1.88 -29.67
N LEU A 371 8.54 1.92 -29.13
CA LEU A 371 9.75 1.64 -29.90
C LEU A 371 9.72 0.24 -30.50
N TRP A 372 9.37 -0.78 -29.71
CA TRP A 372 9.33 -2.15 -30.23
C TRP A 372 8.30 -2.30 -31.37
N SER A 373 7.11 -1.75 -31.22
CA SER A 373 6.10 -1.76 -32.29
C SER A 373 6.57 -1.04 -33.56
N SER A 374 7.19 0.14 -33.42
CA SER A 374 7.74 0.89 -34.55
C SER A 374 8.83 0.13 -35.29
N LEU A 375 9.76 -0.50 -34.57
CA LEU A 375 10.83 -1.29 -35.20
C LEU A 375 10.29 -2.54 -35.89
N THR A 376 9.24 -3.16 -35.33
CA THR A 376 8.62 -4.36 -35.91
C THR A 376 7.92 -4.06 -37.23
N LEU A 377 7.29 -2.89 -37.35
CA LEU A 377 6.53 -2.50 -38.54
C LEU A 377 7.37 -1.76 -39.59
N LEU A 378 8.59 -1.36 -39.27
CA LEU A 378 9.50 -0.74 -40.23
C LEU A 378 9.96 -1.76 -41.28
N GLY A 379 9.33 -1.73 -42.45
CA GLY A 379 9.60 -2.68 -43.55
C GLY A 379 10.60 -2.21 -44.61
N SER A 380 11.03 -0.95 -44.59
CA SER A 380 11.98 -0.43 -45.58
C SER A 380 12.74 0.82 -45.13
N TYR A 381 13.91 1.04 -45.71
CA TYR A 381 14.68 2.28 -45.62
C TYR A 381 15.20 2.67 -47.01
N LYS A 382 14.93 3.91 -47.43
CA LYS A 382 15.29 4.43 -48.78
C LYS A 382 14.87 3.49 -49.93
N GLY A 383 13.67 2.91 -49.83
CA GLY A 383 13.13 2.00 -50.83
C GLY A 383 13.69 0.57 -50.80
N LYS A 384 14.69 0.29 -49.95
CA LYS A 384 15.22 -1.07 -49.75
C LYS A 384 14.52 -1.75 -48.58
N LYS A 385 14.13 -3.01 -48.76
CA LYS A 385 13.47 -3.79 -47.71
C LYS A 385 14.44 -4.11 -46.58
N CYS A 386 14.03 -3.85 -45.35
CA CYS A 386 14.80 -4.14 -44.15
C CYS A 386 13.88 -4.62 -43.03
N ALA A 387 14.46 -5.26 -42.01
CA ALA A 387 13.75 -5.65 -40.80
C ALA A 387 14.66 -5.47 -39.58
N PHE A 388 14.08 -4.95 -38.50
CA PHE A 388 14.74 -4.97 -37.20
C PHE A 388 14.47 -6.30 -36.51
N ARG A 389 15.54 -6.97 -36.10
CA ARG A 389 15.48 -8.11 -35.18
C ARG A 389 15.88 -7.66 -33.78
N VAL A 390 14.95 -7.73 -32.85
CA VAL A 390 15.24 -7.52 -31.43
C VAL A 390 15.85 -8.81 -30.88
N ILE A 391 17.10 -8.73 -30.45
CA ILE A 391 17.87 -9.88 -29.96
C ILE A 391 17.56 -10.13 -28.48
N GLN A 392 17.55 -9.07 -27.68
CA GLN A 392 17.34 -9.15 -26.24
C GLN A 392 16.85 -7.80 -25.70
N VAL A 393 16.00 -7.85 -24.67
CA VAL A 393 15.53 -6.67 -23.94
C VAL A 393 15.74 -6.89 -22.46
N SER A 394 16.26 -5.89 -21.76
CA SER A 394 16.49 -5.95 -20.32
C SER A 394 16.37 -4.56 -19.68
N PRO A 395 15.85 -4.43 -18.45
CA PRO A 395 15.91 -3.17 -17.69
C PRO A 395 17.32 -2.82 -17.20
N PHE A 396 18.31 -3.73 -17.36
CA PHE A 396 19.69 -3.53 -16.93
C PHE A 396 20.70 -3.97 -18.01
N LEU A 397 21.72 -3.14 -18.24
CA LEU A 397 22.82 -3.46 -19.16
C LEU A 397 23.60 -4.72 -18.75
N LEU A 398 23.78 -4.94 -17.45
CA LEU A 398 24.51 -6.13 -16.96
C LEU A 398 23.82 -7.43 -17.41
N ALA A 399 22.50 -7.50 -17.26
CA ALA A 399 21.72 -8.65 -17.75
C ALA A 399 21.66 -8.71 -19.29
N LEU A 400 21.75 -7.56 -19.98
CA LEU A 400 21.83 -7.49 -21.45
C LEU A 400 23.17 -8.00 -22.01
N SER A 401 24.25 -7.90 -21.22
CA SER A 401 25.60 -8.32 -21.62
C SER A 401 25.80 -9.83 -21.56
N GLY A 402 24.99 -10.55 -20.77
CA GLY A 402 24.95 -12.02 -20.79
C GLY A 402 24.13 -12.53 -21.97
N ASN A 403 24.58 -13.62 -22.62
CA ASN A 403 23.85 -14.25 -23.72
C ASN A 403 22.57 -14.92 -23.20
N SER A 404 21.46 -14.17 -23.15
CA SER A 404 20.16 -14.71 -22.73
C SER A 404 19.43 -15.49 -23.82
N ARG A 405 19.98 -15.54 -25.04
CA ARG A 405 19.34 -16.15 -26.21
C ARG A 405 19.82 -17.58 -26.46
N GLU A 406 21.12 -17.84 -26.34
CA GLU A 406 21.70 -19.15 -26.62
C GLU A 406 22.28 -19.83 -25.37
N LEU A 407 22.60 -19.07 -24.30
CA LEU A 407 23.17 -19.51 -23.02
C LEU A 407 24.49 -20.31 -23.09
N VAL A 408 24.76 -21.03 -24.19
CA VAL A 408 26.01 -21.69 -24.60
C VAL A 408 26.13 -21.54 -26.13
N LEU A 409 27.29 -21.12 -26.61
CA LEU A 409 27.66 -21.12 -28.04
C LEU A 409 28.68 -22.23 -28.22
N ASP A 410 28.28 -23.32 -28.86
CA ASP A 410 29.16 -24.46 -29.22
C ASP A 410 30.03 -24.17 -30.45
#